data_AF-A0A167UY06-F1
#
_entry.id   AF-A0A167UY06-F1
#
_cell.length_a   1.000
_cell.length_b   1.000
_cell.length_c   1.000
_cell.angle_alpha   90.00
_cell.angle_beta   90.00
_cell.angle_gamma   90.00
#
_symmetry.space_group_name_H-M   'P 1'
#
loop_
_entity.id
_entity.type
_entity.pdbx_description
1 polymer ?
#
loop_
_entity_poly.entity_id
_entity_poly.type
_entity_poly.pdbx_seq_one_letter_code
_entity_poly.pdbx_strand_id
1 'polypeptide(L)' 'MNYPSYKRRRYLISQLHQLGVYMNEQGRAISKMALPDLEILHIKIKCGIGRRISQYLNANK' A
#
# COMPACT_ATOMS: atom_id res chain seq x y z
N MET A 1 20.06 -15.83 7.65
CA MET A 1 20.29 -14.49 7.05
C MET A 1 19.09 -13.60 7.29
N ASN A 2 19.28 -12.43 7.92
CA ASN A 2 18.22 -11.51 8.35
C ASN A 2 18.24 -10.28 7.42
N TYR A 3 17.78 -10.40 6.17
CA TYR A 3 17.80 -9.29 5.23
C TYR A 3 16.72 -8.26 5.63
N PRO A 4 17.08 -7.02 6.02
CA PRO A 4 16.11 -5.99 6.40
C PRO A 4 15.08 -5.72 5.29
N SER A 5 15.51 -5.85 4.03
CA SER A 5 14.69 -5.71 2.84
C SER A 5 13.60 -6.78 2.73
N TYR A 6 13.86 -8.03 3.15
CA TYR A 6 12.87 -9.11 3.12
C TYR A 6 11.75 -8.88 4.13
N LYS A 7 12.12 -8.50 5.37
CA LYS A 7 11.15 -8.15 6.42
C LYS A 7 10.26 -6.99 5.99
N ARG A 8 10.87 -5.93 5.44
CA ARG A 8 10.14 -4.76 4.97
C ARG A 8 9.20 -5.07 3.81
N ARG A 9 9.65 -5.86 2.84
CA ARG A 9 8.80 -6.34 1.75
C ARG A 9 7.60 -7.13 2.25
N ARG A 10 7.81 -8.09 3.16
CA ARG A 10 6.74 -8.91 3.73
C ARG A 10 5.73 -8.06 4.50
N TYR A 11 6.22 -7.09 5.28
CA TYR A 11 5.37 -6.12 5.98
C TYR A 11 4.49 -5.32 5.00
N LEU A 12 5.07 -4.75 3.94
CA LEU A 12 4.32 -3.97 2.95
C LEU A 12 3.26 -4.81 2.23
N ILE A 13 3.59 -6.03 1.81
CA ILE A 13 2.63 -6.95 1.18
C ILE A 13 1.48 -7.26 2.15
N SER A 14 1.79 -7.53 3.43
CA SER A 14 0.76 -7.81 4.43
C SER A 14 -0.17 -6.61 4.65
N GLN A 15 0.35 -5.39 4.73
CA GLN A 15 -0.44 -4.17 4.88
C GLN A 15 -1.33 -3.92 3.65
N LEU A 16 -0.79 -4.12 2.44
CA LEU A 16 -1.55 -3.98 1.21
C LEU A 16 -2.67 -5.02 1.10
N HIS A 17 -2.42 -6.28 1.47
CA HIS A 17 -3.47 -7.30 1.54
C HIS A 17 -4.58 -6.96 2.54
N GLN A 18 -4.23 -6.42 3.72
CA GLN A 18 -5.22 -5.98 4.70
C GLN A 18 -6.11 -4.84 4.19
N LEU A 19 -5.62 -4.07 3.21
CA LEU A 19 -6.37 -3.01 2.52
C LEU A 19 -7.08 -3.51 1.24
N GLY A 20 -7.05 -4.82 0.95
CA GLY A 20 -7.66 -5.41 -0.24
C GLY A 20 -6.88 -5.17 -1.54
N VAL A 21 -5.62 -4.75 -1.45
CA VAL A 21 -4.77 -4.46 -2.62
C VAL A 21 -3.91 -5.68 -2.94
N TYR A 22 -4.16 -6.31 -4.08
CA TYR A 22 -3.42 -7.49 -4.57
C TYR A 22 -2.61 -7.22 -5.83
N MET A 23 -2.97 -6.17 -6.58
CA MET A 23 -2.34 -5.76 -7.83
C MET A 23 -2.18 -4.24 -7.87
N ASN A 24 -1.23 -3.75 -8.65
CA ASN A 24 -1.14 -2.33 -8.99
C ASN A 24 -2.10 -1.97 -10.14
N GLU A 25 -2.14 -0.67 -10.47
CA GLU A 25 -2.97 -0.11 -11.55
C GLU A 25 -2.62 -0.66 -12.96
N GLN A 26 -1.45 -1.28 -13.12
CA GLN A 26 -0.99 -1.90 -14.36
C GLN A 26 -1.30 -3.41 -14.43
N GLY A 27 -2.04 -3.96 -13.45
CA GLY A 27 -2.35 -5.38 -13.36
C GLY A 27 -1.20 -6.25 -12.84
N ARG A 28 -0.11 -5.66 -12.36
CA ARG A 28 1.03 -6.39 -11.78
C ARG A 28 0.72 -6.79 -10.34
N ALA A 29 0.83 -8.09 -10.04
CA ALA A 29 0.69 -8.60 -8.68
C ALA A 29 1.74 -8.00 -7.73
N ILE A 30 1.32 -7.57 -6.53
CA ILE A 30 2.21 -6.95 -5.55
C ILE A 30 3.33 -7.90 -5.08
N SER A 31 3.07 -9.21 -5.10
CA SER A 31 4.08 -10.23 -4.82
C SER A 31 5.23 -10.24 -5.82
N LYS A 32 5.04 -9.71 -7.04
CA LYS A 32 6.04 -9.63 -8.12
C LYS A 32 6.65 -8.24 -8.28
N MET A 33 6.27 -7.27 -7.44
CA MET A 33 6.80 -5.90 -7.48
C MET A 33 8.14 -5.80 -6.75
N ALA A 34 8.98 -4.85 -7.19
CA ALA A 34 10.20 -4.49 -6.47
C ALA A 34 9.85 -3.75 -5.17
N LEU A 35 10.78 -3.76 -4.21
CA LEU A 35 10.57 -3.11 -2.92
C LEU A 35 10.25 -1.60 -3.05
N PRO A 36 10.95 -0.80 -3.88
CA PRO A 36 10.63 0.62 -4.04
C PRO A 36 9.22 0.84 -4.58
N ASP A 37 8.77 0.00 -5.53
CA ASP A 37 7.42 0.10 -6.09
C ASP A 37 6.35 -0.23 -5.05
N LEU A 38 6.62 -1.22 -4.18
CA LEU A 38 5.73 -1.57 -3.06
C LEU A 38 5.62 -0.43 -2.05
N GLU A 39 6.71 0.25 -1.75
CA GLU A 39 6.72 1.40 -0.85
C GLU A 39 5.90 2.56 -1.42
N ILE A 40 6.11 2.89 -2.69
CA ILE A 40 5.35 3.94 -3.38
C ILE A 40 3.86 3.59 -3.42
N LEU A 41 3.51 2.34 -3.75
CA LEU A 41 2.13 1.88 -3.77
C LEU A 41 1.48 2.00 -2.39
N HIS A 42 2.16 1.53 -1.34
CA HIS A 42 1.66 1.62 0.03
C HIS A 42 1.41 3.08 0.47
N ILE A 43 2.32 4.01 0.14
CA ILE A 43 2.14 5.44 0.40
C ILE A 43 0.93 5.98 -0.35
N LYS A 44 0.82 5.71 -1.66
CA LYS A 44 -0.31 6.17 -2.50
C LYS A 44 -1.65 5.75 -1.92
N ILE A 45 -1.78 4.47 -1.55
CA ILE A 45 -3.02 3.92 -0.97
C ILE A 45 -3.35 4.60 0.36
N LYS A 46 -2.37 4.70 1.29
CA LYS A 46 -2.60 5.36 2.58
C LYS A 46 -3.00 6.83 2.44
N CYS A 47 -2.33 7.59 1.57
CA CYS A 47 -2.68 8.98 1.31
C CYS A 47 -4.07 9.10 0.67
N GLY A 48 -4.44 8.19 -0.24
CA GLY A 48 -5.77 8.13 -0.83
C GLY A 48 -6.88 7.91 0.20
N ILE A 49 -6.67 6.97 1.13
CA ILE A 49 -7.58 6.72 2.26
C ILE A 49 -7.70 7.97 3.14
N GLY A 50 -6.57 8.58 3.52
CA GLY A 50 -6.57 9.80 4.35
C GLY A 50 -7.34 10.95 3.70
N ARG A 51 -7.18 11.16 2.38
CA ARG A 51 -7.96 12.16 1.64
C ARG A 51 -9.46 11.87 1.64
N ARG A 52 -9.87 10.62 1.43
CA ARG A 52 -11.30 10.22 1.47
C ARG A 52 -11.91 10.44 2.85
N ILE A 53 -11.20 10.07 3.91
CA ILE A 53 -11.65 10.31 5.29
C ILE A 53 -11.80 11.80 5.55
N SER A 54 -10.80 12.62 5.17
CA SER A 54 -10.87 14.07 5.33
C SER A 54 -12.05 14.69 4.57
N GLN A 55 -12.30 14.25 3.35
CA GLN A 55 -13.46 14.68 2.56
C GLN A 55 -14.79 14.30 3.25
N TYR A 56 -14.90 13.07 3.74
CA TYR A 56 -16.09 12.61 4.44
C TYR A 56 -16.36 13.42 5.71
N LEU A 57 -15.33 13.71 6.51
CA LEU A 57 -15.47 14.52 7.72
C LEU A 57 -15.86 15.97 7.42
N ASN A 58 -15.33 16.56 6.35
CA ASN A 58 -15.66 17.93 5.96
C ASN A 58 -17.03 18.06 5.29
N ALA A 59 -17.54 17.00 4.66
CA ALA A 59 -18.86 17.00 4.00
C ALA A 59 -20.03 16.85 4.98
N ASN A 60 -19.79 16.37 6.20
CA ASN A 60 -20.79 16.17 7.25
C ASN A 60 -20.74 17.23 8.35
N LYS A 61 -20.14 18.39 8.06
CA LYS A 61 -19.94 19.51 9.00
C LYS A 61 -20.69 20.74 8.51
#